data_AF-A0AAE4FTV9-F1
#
_entry.id   AF-A0AAE4FTV9-F1
#
_cell.length_a   1.000
_cell.length_b   1.000
_cell.length_c   1.000
_cell.angle_alpha   90.00
_cell.angle_beta   90.00
_cell.angle_gamma   90.00
#
_symmetry.space_group_name_H-M   'P 1'
#
loop_
_entity.id
_entity.type
_entity.pdbx_description
1 polymer ?
#
loop_
_entity_poly.entity_id
_entity_poly.type
_entity_poly.pdbx_seq_one_letter_code
_entity_poly.pdbx_strand_id
1 'polypeptide(L)'
;MEALSIPTWVIHISSVLEWMAAIVLIWRFGELHPQQGWKWLALAMLPALISAMCACTWHYYNNDVQLEWLVVVQAGLTLFGNTTLCLAAGWIYYRYQAKLP
;
A
#
# COMPACT_ATOMS: atom_id res chain seq x y z
N MET A 1 -19.81 -18.11 1.40
CA MET A 1 -18.49 -17.84 2.01
C MET A 1 -18.74 -17.08 3.30
N GLU A 2 -18.05 -17.44 4.38
CA GLU A 2 -18.32 -16.92 5.74
C GLU A 2 -17.89 -15.46 5.91
N ALA A 3 -18.61 -14.72 6.74
CA ALA A 3 -18.26 -13.35 7.11
C ALA A 3 -16.99 -13.31 7.99
N LEU A 4 -16.24 -12.21 7.90
CA LEU A 4 -15.07 -12.00 8.76
C LEU A 4 -15.48 -11.86 10.23
N SER A 5 -14.68 -12.47 11.13
CA SER A 5 -14.84 -12.29 12.57
C SER A 5 -14.49 -10.86 13.01
N ILE A 6 -15.02 -10.42 14.16
CA ILE A 6 -14.71 -9.09 14.73
C ILE A 6 -13.19 -8.88 14.89
N PRO A 7 -12.41 -9.81 15.47
CA PRO A 7 -10.95 -9.65 15.54
C PRO A 7 -10.29 -9.46 14.16
N THR A 8 -10.77 -10.17 13.14
CA THR A 8 -10.22 -10.03 11.78
C THR A 8 -10.53 -8.67 11.19
N TRP A 9 -11.72 -8.12 11.44
CA TRP A 9 -12.08 -6.76 11.04
C TRP A 9 -11.19 -5.70 11.70
N VAL A 10 -10.88 -5.85 12.99
CA VAL A 10 -9.98 -4.95 13.70
C VAL A 10 -8.63 -4.87 12.99
N ILE A 11 -8.06 -6.02 12.62
CA ILE A 11 -6.77 -6.09 11.92
C ILE A 11 -6.85 -5.38 10.56
N HIS A 12 -7.90 -5.61 9.77
CA HIS A 12 -8.05 -4.97 8.46
C HIS A 12 -8.09 -3.45 8.58
N ILE A 13 -8.93 -2.93 9.48
CA ILE A 13 -9.11 -1.50 9.67
C ILE A 13 -7.82 -0.87 10.24
N SER A 14 -7.21 -1.49 11.24
CA SER A 14 -5.98 -0.97 11.84
C SER A 14 -4.85 -0.93 10.81
N SER A 15 -4.64 -1.99 10.03
CA SER A 15 -3.60 -2.03 9.01
C SER A 15 -3.80 -0.99 7.90
N VAL A 16 -5.05 -0.74 7.47
CA VAL A 16 -5.34 0.34 6.50
C VAL A 16 -4.97 1.70 7.08
N LEU A 17 -5.38 1.99 8.32
CA LEU A 17 -5.08 3.26 8.98
C LEU A 17 -3.59 3.45 9.23
N GLU A 18 -2.89 2.41 9.68
CA GLU A 18 -1.44 2.40 9.88
C GLU A 18 -0.70 2.65 8.56
N TRP A 19 -1.16 2.03 7.46
CA TRP A 19 -0.58 2.24 6.14
C TRP A 19 -0.80 3.68 5.64
N MET A 20 -2.00 4.24 5.83
CA MET A 20 -2.27 5.66 5.53
C MET A 20 -1.35 6.59 6.33
N ALA A 21 -1.19 6.33 7.63
CA ALA A 21 -0.28 7.10 8.48
C ALA A 21 1.17 7.00 7.97
N ALA A 22 1.63 5.80 7.61
CA ALA A 22 2.96 5.58 7.07
C ALA A 22 3.21 6.36 5.77
N ILE A 23 2.25 6.38 4.84
CA ILE A 23 2.32 7.17 3.60
C ILE A 23 2.50 8.67 3.92
N VAL A 24 1.68 9.19 4.84
CA VAL A 24 1.75 10.60 5.25
C VAL A 24 3.10 10.92 5.90
N LEU A 25 3.60 10.04 6.78
CA LEU A 25 4.89 10.23 7.44
C LEU A 25 6.05 10.20 6.45
N ILE A 26 6.07 9.26 5.50
CA ILE A 26 7.11 9.18 4.46
C ILE A 26 7.04 10.39 3.53
N TRP A 27 5.84 10.86 3.19
CA TRP A 27 5.66 12.07 2.39
C TRP A 27 6.27 13.29 3.08
N ARG A 28 5.90 13.52 4.36
CA ARG A 28 6.46 14.62 5.18
C ARG A 28 7.96 14.49 5.35
N PHE A 29 8.47 13.28 5.52
CA PHE A 29 9.90 13.04 5.56
C PHE A 29 10.59 13.45 4.26
N GLY A 30 9.95 13.21 3.11
CA GLY A 30 10.42 13.67 1.81
C GLY A 30 10.34 15.18 1.60
N GLU A 31 9.49 15.91 2.33
CA GLU A 31 9.51 17.39 2.35
C GLU A 31 10.77 17.92 3.03
N LEU A 32 11.21 17.24 4.09
CA LEU A 32 12.46 17.57 4.79
C LEU A 32 13.71 17.13 3.99
N HIS A 33 13.56 16.13 3.11
CA HIS A 33 14.66 15.54 2.33
C HIS A 33 14.37 15.45 0.82
N PRO A 34 14.18 16.58 0.12
CA PRO A 34 13.63 16.62 -1.23
C PRO A 34 14.50 15.91 -2.29
N GLN A 35 15.82 15.83 -2.08
CA GLN A 35 16.74 15.20 -3.03
C GLN A 35 16.84 13.66 -2.90
N GLN A 36 16.14 13.05 -1.94
CA GLN A 36 16.33 11.65 -1.58
C GLN A 36 15.24 10.70 -2.09
N GLY A 37 14.22 11.21 -2.80
CA GLY A 37 13.23 10.35 -3.47
C GLY A 37 12.09 9.81 -2.60
N TRP A 38 12.03 10.15 -1.31
CA TRP A 38 11.00 9.67 -0.38
C TRP A 38 9.56 9.98 -0.79
N LYS A 39 9.30 11.12 -1.45
CA LYS A 39 7.95 11.41 -1.97
C LYS A 39 7.52 10.42 -3.05
N TRP A 40 8.45 9.94 -3.88
CA TRP A 40 8.16 8.90 -4.86
C TRP A 40 7.87 7.56 -4.20
N LEU A 41 8.55 7.24 -3.09
CA LEU A 41 8.24 6.06 -2.29
C LEU A 41 6.83 6.14 -1.70
N ALA A 42 6.44 7.29 -1.13
CA ALA A 42 5.09 7.50 -0.62
C ALA A 42 4.01 7.34 -1.70
N LEU A 43 4.24 7.87 -2.92
CA LEU A 43 3.32 7.67 -4.04
C LEU A 43 3.26 6.20 -4.48
N ALA A 44 4.40 5.50 -4.49
CA ALA A 44 4.49 4.09 -4.85
C ALA A 44 3.76 3.15 -3.87
N MET A 45 3.44 3.62 -2.66
CA MET A 45 2.65 2.88 -1.66
C MET A 45 1.13 2.95 -1.91
N LEU A 46 0.64 3.90 -2.71
CA LEU A 46 -0.80 4.12 -2.93
C LEU A 46 -1.51 2.92 -3.59
N PRO A 47 -0.93 2.22 -4.58
CA PRO A 47 -1.62 1.05 -5.15
C PRO A 47 -1.90 -0.05 -4.13
N ALA A 48 -0.99 -0.27 -3.17
CA ALA A 48 -1.21 -1.23 -2.08
C ALA A 48 -2.33 -0.80 -1.14
N LEU A 49 -2.51 0.52 -0.90
CA LEU A 49 -3.66 1.03 -0.16
C LEU A 49 -4.97 0.75 -0.90
N ILE A 50 -5.03 1.03 -2.21
CA ILE A 50 -6.23 0.78 -3.01
C ILE A 50 -6.55 -0.73 -3.04
N SER A 51 -5.52 -1.57 -3.15
CA SER A 51 -5.63 -3.03 -3.03
C SER A 51 -6.31 -3.45 -1.73
N ALA A 52 -5.85 -2.94 -0.58
CA ALA A 52 -6.44 -3.22 0.72
C ALA A 52 -7.90 -2.73 0.82
N MET A 53 -8.21 -1.57 0.22
CA MET A 53 -9.59 -1.05 0.17
C MET A 53 -10.52 -1.94 -0.66
N CYS A 54 -10.03 -2.52 -1.78
CA CYS A 54 -10.80 -3.48 -2.57
C CYS A 54 -11.16 -4.72 -1.73
N ALA A 55 -10.19 -5.30 -1.01
CA ALA A 55 -10.43 -6.44 -0.11
C ALA A 55 -11.44 -6.09 1.00
N CYS A 56 -11.24 -4.95 1.69
CA CYS A 56 -12.16 -4.51 2.74
C CYS A 56 -13.58 -4.29 2.22
N THR A 57 -13.72 -3.73 1.00
CA THR A 57 -15.02 -3.52 0.36
C THR A 57 -15.70 -4.85 0.06
N TRP A 58 -14.98 -5.82 -0.50
CA TRP A 58 -15.53 -7.14 -0.79
C TRP A 58 -15.99 -7.86 0.49
N HIS A 59 -15.19 -7.80 1.55
CA HIS A 59 -15.55 -8.36 2.85
C HIS A 59 -16.73 -7.64 3.52
N TYR A 60 -16.85 -6.32 3.34
CA TYR A 60 -17.99 -5.55 3.83
C TYR A 60 -19.31 -6.06 3.25
N TYR A 61 -19.31 -6.46 1.98
CA TYR A 61 -20.46 -7.09 1.31
C TYR A 61 -20.52 -8.61 1.50
N ASN A 62 -19.94 -9.14 2.59
CA ASN A 62 -19.97 -10.57 2.93
C ASN A 62 -19.48 -11.49 1.81
N ASN A 63 -18.46 -11.06 1.06
CA ASN A 63 -17.87 -11.83 -0.05
C ASN A 63 -18.90 -12.15 -1.16
N ASP A 64 -19.76 -11.19 -1.49
CA ASP A 64 -20.70 -11.33 -2.60
C ASP A 64 -19.95 -11.69 -3.89
N VAL A 65 -20.41 -12.75 -4.56
CA VAL A 65 -19.86 -13.25 -5.82
C VAL A 65 -19.98 -12.20 -6.94
N GLN A 66 -21.00 -11.34 -6.89
CA GLN A 66 -21.14 -10.24 -7.86
C GLN A 66 -19.99 -9.23 -7.79
N LEU A 67 -19.28 -9.20 -6.65
CA LEU A 67 -18.16 -8.31 -6.39
C LEU A 67 -16.80 -9.02 -6.45
N GLU A 68 -16.73 -10.28 -6.89
CA GLU A 68 -15.49 -11.06 -6.99
C GLU A 68 -14.43 -10.39 -7.89
N TRP A 69 -14.85 -9.56 -8.86
CA TRP A 69 -13.94 -8.75 -9.66
C TRP A 69 -13.05 -7.82 -8.82
N LEU A 70 -13.49 -7.41 -7.61
CA LEU A 70 -12.67 -6.65 -6.67
C LEU A 70 -11.44 -7.44 -6.23
N VAL A 71 -11.52 -8.76 -6.15
CA VAL A 71 -10.38 -9.64 -5.80
C VAL A 71 -9.35 -9.63 -6.93
N VAL A 72 -9.79 -9.64 -8.19
CA VAL A 72 -8.90 -9.53 -9.35
C VAL A 72 -8.21 -8.17 -9.38
N VAL A 73 -8.96 -7.10 -9.12
CA VAL A 73 -8.39 -5.73 -9.03
C VAL A 73 -7.42 -5.63 -7.86
N GLN A 74 -7.77 -6.17 -6.69
CA GLN A 74 -6.92 -6.26 -5.51
C GLN A 74 -5.60 -6.99 -5.83
N ALA A 75 -5.66 -8.15 -6.49
CA ALA A 75 -4.47 -8.90 -6.89
C ALA A 75 -3.59 -8.11 -7.87
N GLY A 76 -4.19 -7.47 -8.88
CA GLY A 76 -3.47 -6.63 -9.84
C GLY A 76 -2.79 -5.43 -9.19
N LEU A 77 -3.49 -4.73 -8.30
CA LEU A 77 -2.95 -3.61 -7.53
C LEU A 77 -1.88 -4.04 -6.53
N THR A 78 -1.96 -5.27 -6.00
CA THR A 78 -0.92 -5.84 -5.13
C THR A 78 0.36 -6.08 -5.91
N LEU A 79 0.26 -6.72 -7.08
CA LEU A 79 1.40 -6.94 -7.95
C LEU A 79 2.03 -5.59 -8.36
N PHE A 80 1.20 -4.68 -8.90
CA PHE A 80 1.66 -3.37 -9.33
C PHE A 80 2.28 -2.56 -8.18
N GLY A 81 1.63 -2.52 -7.02
CA GLY A 81 2.11 -1.82 -5.83
C GLY A 81 3.44 -2.36 -5.31
N ASN A 82 3.61 -3.68 -5.26
CA ASN A 82 4.87 -4.30 -4.86
C ASN A 82 5.98 -3.99 -5.86
N THR A 83 5.68 -4.02 -7.16
CA THR A 83 6.65 -3.63 -8.19
C THR A 83 7.05 -2.16 -8.05
N THR A 84 6.10 -1.23 -7.90
CA THR A 84 6.42 0.20 -7.75
C THR A 84 7.20 0.48 -6.47
N LEU A 85 6.85 -0.17 -5.36
CA LEU A 85 7.59 -0.07 -4.10
C LEU A 85 9.03 -0.58 -4.24
N CYS A 86 9.22 -1.74 -4.86
CA CYS A 86 10.53 -2.31 -5.10
C CYS A 86 11.40 -1.38 -5.96
N LEU A 87 10.85 -0.84 -7.05
CA LEU A 87 11.56 0.11 -7.92
C LEU A 87 11.91 1.41 -7.19
N ALA A 88 10.96 1.98 -6.43
CA ALA A 88 11.19 3.21 -5.67
C ALA A 88 12.26 3.03 -4.57
N ALA A 89 12.16 1.95 -3.80
CA ALA A 89 13.14 1.62 -2.76
C ALA A 89 14.53 1.32 -3.35
N GLY A 90 14.58 0.54 -4.44
CA GLY A 90 15.81 0.25 -5.17
C GLY A 90 16.47 1.53 -5.69
N TRP A 91 15.70 2.45 -6.26
CA TRP A 91 16.23 3.73 -6.73
C TRP A 91 16.81 4.58 -5.60
N ILE A 92 16.15 4.64 -4.44
CA ILE A 92 16.67 5.32 -3.23
C ILE A 92 18.00 4.68 -2.80
N TYR A 93 18.05 3.35 -2.73
CA TYR A 93 19.23 2.59 -2.33
C TYR A 93 20.43 2.81 -3.25
N TYR A 94 20.25 2.70 -4.57
CA TYR A 94 21.33 2.92 -5.54
C TYR A 94 21.82 4.38 -5.53
N ARG A 95 20.92 5.36 -5.36
CA ARG A 95 21.31 6.77 -5.20
C ARG A 95 22.09 7.02 -3.92
N TYR A 96 21.76 6.34 -2.84
CA TYR A 96 22.52 6.42 -1.60
C TYR A 96 23.93 5.85 -1.77
N GLN A 97 24.04 4.66 -2.39
CA GLN A 97 25.35 4.05 -2.65
C GLN A 97 26.25 4.90 -3.56
N ALA A 98 25.70 5.54 -4.60
CA ALA A 98 26.46 6.41 -5.48
C ALA A 98 27.05 7.66 -4.79
N LYS A 99 26.63 7.95 -3.55
CA LYS A 99 27.16 9.05 -2.73
C LYS A 99 28.18 8.60 -1.68
N LEU A 100 28.40 7.30 -1.51
CA LEU A 100 29.41 6.77 -0.60
C LEU A 100 30.81 6.97 -1.22
N PRO A 101 31.81 7.34 -0.40
CA PRO A 101 33.20 7.56 -0.85
C PRO A 101 33.91 6.28 -1.30
#